data_AF-A0A936CMP6-F1
#
_entry.id   AF-A0A936CMP6-F1
#
_cell.length_a   1.000
_cell.length_b   1.000
_cell.length_c   1.000
_cell.angle_alpha   90.00
_cell.angle_beta   90.00
_cell.angle_gamma   90.00
#
_symmetry.space_group_name_H-M   'P 1'
#
loop_
_entity.id
_entity.type
_entity.pdbx_description
1 polymer ?
#
loop_
_entity_poly.entity_id
_entity_poly.type
_entity_poly.pdbx_seq_one_letter_code
_entity_poly.pdbx_strand_id
1 'polypeptide(L)'
;MNPIRVTALAILAAAALLLVLDVMQNLLSNSWNGMATGYIWSMVWPASLQGVQHFIEGISVTLWQRILLPILMLPAWVLLFAIGILMLVFGKRGED
;
A
#
# COMPACT_ATOMS: atom_id res chain seq x y z
N MET A 1 9.94 -3.37 -24.14
CA MET A 1 9.64 -2.57 -22.93
C MET A 1 9.61 -3.55 -21.76
N ASN A 2 10.47 -3.40 -20.74
CA ASN A 2 10.54 -4.41 -19.68
C ASN A 2 9.22 -4.47 -18.90
N PRO A 3 8.63 -5.67 -18.74
CA PRO A 3 7.33 -5.81 -18.09
C PRO A 3 7.37 -5.27 -16.66
N ILE A 4 8.50 -5.42 -15.96
CA ILE A 4 8.73 -4.89 -14.61
C ILE A 4 8.57 -3.36 -14.57
N ARG A 5 9.08 -2.65 -15.58
CA ARG A 5 8.99 -1.18 -15.64
C ARG A 5 7.56 -0.73 -15.91
N VAL A 6 6.82 -1.47 -16.75
CA VAL A 6 5.40 -1.17 -17.04
C VAL A 6 4.56 -1.34 -15.78
N THR A 7 4.73 -2.45 -15.07
CA THR A 7 4.01 -2.72 -13.81
C THR A 7 4.36 -1.69 -12.74
N ALA A 8 5.64 -1.33 -12.61
CA ALA A 8 6.06 -0.31 -11.64
C ALA A 8 5.44 1.07 -11.95
N LEU A 9 5.39 1.47 -13.21
CA LEU A 9 4.74 2.71 -13.64
C LEU A 9 3.22 2.67 -13.38
N ALA A 10 2.56 1.55 -13.62
CA ALA A 10 1.14 1.39 -13.33
C ALA A 10 0.86 1.52 -11.81
N ILE A 11 1.70 0.93 -10.96
CA ILE A 11 1.61 1.05 -9.51
C ILE A 11 1.82 2.50 -9.06
N LEU A 12 2.81 3.20 -9.63
CA LEU A 12 3.06 4.61 -9.33
C LEU A 12 1.92 5.52 -9.79
N ALA A 13 1.33 5.23 -10.95
CA ALA A 13 0.15 5.95 -11.42
C ALA A 13 -1.04 5.76 -10.47
N ALA A 14 -1.30 4.54 -10.02
CA ALA A 14 -2.33 4.26 -9.01
C ALA A 14 -2.05 4.98 -7.69
N ALA A 15 -0.80 4.99 -7.23
CA ALA A 15 -0.39 5.74 -6.04
C ALA A 15 -0.66 7.25 -6.19
N ALA A 16 -0.33 7.83 -7.35
CA ALA A 16 -0.59 9.24 -7.63
C ALA A 16 -2.09 9.56 -7.66
N LEU A 17 -2.93 8.69 -8.24
CA LEU A 17 -4.38 8.86 -8.23
C LEU A 17 -4.94 8.84 -6.80
N LEU A 18 -4.51 7.90 -5.97
CA LEU A 18 -4.92 7.83 -4.56
C LEU A 18 -4.45 9.04 -3.76
N LEU A 19 -3.24 9.54 -4.03
CA LEU A 19 -2.75 10.79 -3.42
C LEU A 19 -3.67 11.96 -3.77
N VAL A 20 -4.05 12.11 -5.05
CA VAL A 20 -4.96 13.18 -5.50
C VAL A 20 -6.32 13.06 -4.81
N LEU A 21 -6.86 11.85 -4.72
CA LEU A 21 -8.14 11.60 -4.03
C LEU A 21 -8.06 11.95 -2.54
N ASP A 22 -7.01 11.53 -1.84
CA ASP A 22 -6.80 11.86 -0.43
C ASP A 22 -6.67 13.37 -0.24
N VAL A 23 -5.89 14.06 -1.08
CA VAL A 23 -5.75 15.53 -1.03
C VAL A 23 -7.09 16.22 -1.27
N MET A 24 -7.86 15.79 -2.27
CA MET A 24 -9.19 16.36 -2.54
C MET A 24 -10.15 16.17 -1.36
N GLN A 25 -10.18 14.98 -0.77
CA GLN A 25 -11.04 14.71 0.39
C GLN A 25 -10.62 15.53 1.60
N ASN A 26 -9.31 15.67 1.86
CA ASN A 26 -8.79 16.48 2.97
C ASN A 26 -9.14 17.97 2.83
N LEU A 27 -9.14 18.50 1.61
CA LEU A 27 -9.56 19.88 1.34
C LEU A 27 -11.06 20.10 1.60
N LEU A 28 -11.89 19.08 1.37
CA LEU A 28 -13.34 19.14 1.56
C LEU A 28 -13.76 18.89 3.01
N SER A 29 -13.04 18.03 3.74
CA SER A 29 -13.42 17.56 5.07
C SER A 29 -12.81 18.38 6.23
N ASN A 30 -11.89 19.31 5.95
CA ASN A 30 -11.08 20.05 6.93
C ASN A 30 -10.41 19.16 7.99
N SER A 31 -10.24 17.86 7.69
CA SER A 31 -9.61 16.87 8.56
C SER A 31 -8.74 15.95 7.72
N TRP A 32 -7.53 15.68 8.20
CA TRP A 32 -6.63 14.77 7.49
C TRP A 32 -7.06 13.31 7.72
N ASN A 33 -7.80 12.75 6.78
CA ASN A 33 -8.23 11.35 6.78
C ASN A 33 -7.79 10.69 5.47
N GLY A 34 -6.53 10.28 5.41
CA GLY A 34 -6.04 9.47 4.29
C GLY A 34 -6.67 8.07 4.31
N MET A 35 -6.95 7.50 3.14
CA MET A 35 -7.50 6.14 3.05
C MET A 35 -6.46 5.10 3.50
N ALA A 36 -6.67 4.57 4.71
CA ALA A 36 -5.81 3.54 5.27
C ALA A 36 -5.75 2.31 4.37
N THR A 37 -4.55 1.77 4.19
CA THR A 37 -4.32 0.59 3.32
C THR A 37 -5.15 -0.61 3.76
N GLY A 38 -5.24 -0.86 5.07
CA GLY A 38 -6.04 -1.94 5.62
C GLY A 38 -7.53 -1.77 5.39
N TYR A 39 -8.02 -0.52 5.30
CA TYR A 39 -9.41 -0.24 4.94
C TYR A 39 -9.69 -0.57 3.47
N ILE A 40 -8.82 -0.16 2.56
CA ILE A 40 -8.96 -0.50 1.14
C ILE A 40 -8.88 -2.03 0.94
N TRP A 41 -7.94 -2.69 1.61
CA TRP A 41 -7.82 -4.15 1.54
C TRP A 41 -9.07 -4.85 2.10
N SER A 42 -9.56 -4.44 3.27
CA SER A 42 -10.77 -5.05 3.85
C SER A 42 -12.02 -4.82 2.98
N MET A 43 -12.09 -3.69 2.27
CA MET A 43 -13.17 -3.40 1.32
C MET A 43 -13.12 -4.30 0.07
N VAL A 44 -11.92 -4.57 -0.46
CA VAL A 44 -11.75 -5.38 -1.68
C VAL A 44 -11.84 -6.88 -1.36
N TRP A 45 -11.18 -7.34 -0.30
CA TRP A 45 -11.12 -8.77 0.03
C TRP A 45 -10.96 -9.03 1.54
N PRO A 46 -12.05 -8.95 2.32
CA PRO A 46 -12.01 -9.01 3.78
C PRO A 46 -11.51 -10.36 4.32
N ALA A 47 -11.91 -11.47 3.68
CA ALA A 47 -11.50 -12.82 4.09
C ALA A 47 -9.98 -13.02 4.00
N SER A 48 -9.32 -12.42 3.00
CA SER A 48 -7.88 -12.52 2.84
C SER A 48 -7.13 -11.77 3.95
N LEU A 49 -7.60 -10.58 4.36
CA LEU A 49 -7.02 -9.82 5.45
C LEU A 49 -7.15 -10.56 6.79
N GLN A 50 -8.30 -11.16 7.06
CA GLN A 50 -8.51 -12.01 8.24
C GLN A 50 -7.60 -13.24 8.23
N GLY A 51 -7.46 -13.91 7.08
CA GLY A 51 -6.57 -15.04 6.92
C GLY A 51 -5.10 -14.68 7.18
N VAL A 52 -4.64 -13.55 6.63
CA VAL A 52 -3.29 -13.03 6.85
C VAL A 52 -3.08 -12.66 8.32
N GLN A 53 -4.05 -11.99 8.94
CA GLN A 53 -3.99 -11.68 10.36
C GLN A 53 -3.84 -12.96 11.20
N HIS A 54 -4.73 -13.93 10.99
CA HIS A 54 -4.72 -15.17 11.77
C HIS A 54 -3.43 -15.96 11.59
N PHE A 55 -2.92 -16.05 10.36
CA PHE A 55 -1.66 -16.70 10.07
C PHE A 55 -0.48 -16.01 10.79
N ILE A 56 -0.41 -14.67 10.74
CA ILE A 56 0.70 -13.94 11.35
C ILE A 56 0.60 -13.93 12.87
N GLU A 57 -0.59 -13.76 13.43
CA GLU A 57 -0.82 -13.85 14.88
C GLU A 57 -0.48 -15.25 15.42
N GLY A 58 -0.72 -16.31 14.61
CA GLY A 58 -0.29 -17.67 14.92
C GLY A 58 1.22 -17.86 15.02
N ILE A 59 2.01 -17.00 14.36
CA ILE A 59 3.48 -16.98 14.46
C ILE A 59 3.91 -16.03 15.60
N SER A 60 3.42 -14.79 15.57
CA SER A 60 3.70 -13.77 16.56
C SER A 60 2.64 -12.67 16.54
N VAL A 61 1.89 -12.57 17.62
CA VAL A 61 0.94 -11.46 17.87
C VAL A 61 1.66 -10.11 17.85
N THR A 62 2.90 -10.06 18.35
CA THR A 62 3.69 -8.82 18.36
C THR A 62 4.05 -8.35 16.95
N LEU A 63 4.35 -9.28 16.03
CA LEU A 63 4.64 -8.94 14.64
C LEU A 63 3.43 -8.27 13.98
N TRP A 64 2.24 -8.85 14.18
CA TRP A 64 1.00 -8.27 13.68
C TRP A 64 0.76 -6.86 14.26
N GLN A 65 0.73 -6.74 15.58
CA GLN A 65 0.32 -5.50 16.25
C GLN A 65 1.34 -4.36 16.11
N ARG A 66 2.65 -4.65 16.16
CA ARG A 66 3.69 -3.60 16.17
C ARG A 66 4.26 -3.27 14.79
N ILE A 67 4.17 -4.18 13.83
CA ILE A 67 4.81 -4.00 12.51
C ILE A 67 3.75 -3.89 11.43
N LEU A 68 2.94 -4.94 11.23
CA LEU A 68 1.98 -4.93 10.13
C LEU A 68 0.84 -3.94 10.34
N LEU A 69 0.26 -3.88 11.53
CA LEU A 69 -0.89 -3.02 11.78
C LEU A 69 -0.56 -1.53 11.54
N PRO A 70 0.58 -0.98 12.01
CA PRO A 70 1.01 0.36 11.62
C PRO A 70 1.19 0.54 10.11
N ILE A 71 1.72 -0.46 9.40
CA ILE A 71 1.85 -0.42 7.94
C ILE A 71 0.47 -0.39 7.26
N LEU A 72 -0.49 -1.18 7.74
CA LEU A 72 -1.86 -1.17 7.22
C LEU A 72 -2.60 0.14 7.54
N MET A 73 -2.20 0.86 8.59
CA MET A 73 -2.76 2.17 8.93
C MET A 73 -2.19 3.31 8.06
N LEU A 74 -1.08 3.09 7.35
CA LEU A 74 -0.56 4.09 6.42
C LEU A 74 -1.53 4.32 5.26
N PRO A 75 -1.58 5.54 4.72
CA PRO A 75 -2.34 5.83 3.50
C PRO A 75 -1.86 4.94 2.35
N ALA A 76 -2.79 4.39 1.58
CA ALA A 76 -2.46 3.43 0.51
C ALA A 76 -1.50 3.99 -0.54
N TRP A 77 -1.58 5.30 -0.83
CA TRP A 77 -0.65 5.95 -1.75
C TRP A 77 0.80 5.87 -1.25
N VAL A 78 1.05 5.96 0.05
CA VAL A 78 2.41 5.88 0.63
C VAL A 78 3.00 4.51 0.34
N LEU A 79 2.23 3.45 0.62
CA LEU A 79 2.68 2.08 0.44
C LEU A 79 2.93 1.77 -1.04
N LEU A 80 1.99 2.13 -1.91
CA LEU A 80 2.12 1.90 -3.35
C LEU A 80 3.26 2.72 -3.96
N PHE A 81 3.46 3.95 -3.51
CA PHE A 81 4.58 4.77 -3.95
C PHE A 81 5.92 4.15 -3.56
N ALA A 82 6.05 3.68 -2.31
CA ALA A 82 7.24 2.98 -1.84
C ALA A 82 7.51 1.70 -2.66
N ILE A 83 6.49 0.88 -2.89
CA ILE A 83 6.60 -0.36 -3.69
C ILE A 83 6.98 -0.05 -5.14
N GLY A 84 6.33 0.95 -5.75
CA GLY A 84 6.58 1.35 -7.13
C GLY A 84 8.01 1.87 -7.34
N ILE A 85 8.51 2.71 -6.42
CA ILE A 85 9.92 3.16 -6.43
C ILE A 85 10.86 1.97 -6.27
N LEU A 86 10.58 1.08 -5.32
CA LEU A 86 11.40 -0.08 -5.04
C LEU A 86 11.53 -0.97 -6.29
N MET A 87 10.41 -1.22 -6.99
CA MET A 87 10.42 -1.95 -8.26
C MET A 87 11.24 -1.25 -9.36
N LEU A 88 11.18 0.08 -9.47
CA LEU A 88 12.00 0.81 -10.44
C LEU A 88 13.49 0.75 -10.14
N VAL A 89 13.88 0.80 -8.86
CA VAL A 89 15.28 0.75 -8.43
C VAL A 89 15.85 -0.64 -8.65
N PHE A 90 15.14 -1.69 -8.24
CA PHE A 90 15.61 -3.07 -8.43
C PHE A 90 15.48 -3.54 -9.88
N GLY A 91 14.47 -3.09 -10.61
CA GLY A 91 14.30 -3.38 -12.03
C GLY A 91 15.43 -2.84 -12.91
N LYS A 92 16.17 -1.80 -12.46
CA LYS A 92 17.35 -1.28 -13.15
C LYS A 92 18.60 -2.15 -12.96
N ARG A 93 18.72 -2.89 -11.85
CA ARG A 93 19.91 -3.70 -11.52
C ARG A 93 19.96 -5.06 -12.24
N GLY A 94 18.87 -5.48 -12.87
CA GLY A 94 18.81 -6.74 -13.63
C GLY A 94 19.25 -6.62 -15.09
N GLU A 95 19.66 -5.43 -15.53
CA GLU A 95 20.10 -5.12 -16.91
C GLU A 95 21.59 -4.76 -17.01
N ASP A 96 22.34 -4.82 -15.90
CA ASP A 96 23.80 -4.71 -15.85
C ASP A 96 24.44 -6.11 -15.85
#